data_AF-A0A818L9P5-F1
#
_entry.id   AF-A0A818L9P5-F1
#
_cell.length_a   1.000
_cell.length_b   1.000
_cell.length_c   1.000
_cell.angle_alpha   90.00
_cell.angle_beta   90.00
_cell.angle_gamma   90.00
#
_symmetry.space_group_name_H-M   'P 1'
#
loop_
_entity.id
_entity.type
_entity.pdbx_description
1 polymer ?
#
loop_
_entity_poly.entity_id
_entity_poly.type
_entity_poly.pdbx_seq_one_letter_code
_entity_poly.pdbx_strand_id
1 'polypeptide(L)'
;MLYIVSRRKILPLNHADTCETYEHHANFHEIFGKIDAALDYYNKCLNIDRLHTVYENHPTVALTYSNLAVVHERRRKFSEALEYYQKRLDITYKILPTMGPKVQRTENNLKCLRLEMENQ
;
A
#
# COMPACT_ATOMS: atom_id res chain seq x y z
N MET A 1 4.87 29.38 -24.19
CA MET A 1 4.22 28.06 -24.43
C MET A 1 5.30 27.07 -24.83
N LEU A 2 5.11 25.80 -24.43
CA LEU A 2 5.85 24.59 -24.85
C LEU A 2 7.14 24.28 -24.08
N TYR A 3 7.03 23.39 -23.07
CA TYR A 3 7.83 22.15 -22.96
C TYR A 3 7.37 21.30 -21.74
N ILE A 4 6.08 20.95 -21.66
CA ILE A 4 5.58 19.94 -20.69
C ILE A 4 5.61 18.52 -21.30
N VAL A 5 6.13 18.37 -22.52
CA VAL A 5 6.12 17.09 -23.22
C VAL A 5 7.51 16.47 -23.14
N SER A 6 7.60 15.31 -22.47
CA SER A 6 8.68 14.32 -22.54
C SER A 6 9.79 14.37 -21.48
N ARG A 7 9.45 14.29 -20.18
CA ARG A 7 10.36 13.69 -19.18
C ARG A 7 10.21 12.16 -19.10
N ARG A 8 9.84 11.53 -20.22
CA ARG A 8 9.56 10.09 -20.37
C ARG A 8 10.66 9.45 -21.24
N LYS A 9 11.90 9.50 -20.76
CA LYS A 9 13.19 8.98 -21.31
C LYS A 9 14.24 9.93 -20.70
N ILE A 10 15.05 9.62 -19.70
CA ILE A 10 16.12 8.62 -19.64
C ILE A 10 16.49 8.41 -18.15
N LEU A 11 15.79 7.53 -17.45
CA LEU A 11 16.38 6.78 -16.34
C LEU A 11 16.14 5.31 -16.67
N PRO A 12 17.02 4.36 -16.29
CA PRO A 12 16.59 2.97 -16.21
C PRO A 12 15.27 3.02 -15.41
N LEU A 13 14.19 2.47 -15.98
CA LEU A 13 12.85 2.57 -15.39
C LEU A 13 12.92 1.90 -14.02
N ASN A 14 13.31 2.66 -13.00
CA ASN A 14 13.56 2.11 -11.69
C ASN A 14 12.16 1.82 -11.16
N HIS A 15 11.85 0.54 -11.01
CA HIS A 15 10.49 0.08 -10.70
C HIS A 15 10.01 0.65 -9.36
N ALA A 16 10.96 0.90 -8.43
CA ALA A 16 10.74 1.65 -7.20
C ALA A 16 10.20 3.07 -7.47
N ASP A 17 10.83 3.85 -8.36
CA ASP A 17 10.36 5.19 -8.75
C ASP A 17 8.95 5.13 -9.37
N THR A 18 8.63 4.02 -10.05
CA THR A 18 7.32 3.83 -10.68
C THR A 18 6.22 3.50 -9.65
N CYS A 19 6.48 2.61 -8.69
CA CYS A 19 5.55 2.36 -7.60
C CYS A 19 5.39 3.60 -6.70
N GLU A 20 6.48 4.26 -6.30
CA GLU A 20 6.43 5.49 -5.47
C GLU A 20 5.59 6.58 -6.16
N THR A 21 5.73 6.73 -7.47
CA THR A 21 4.90 7.65 -8.24
C THR A 21 3.42 7.26 -8.17
N TYR A 22 3.08 5.98 -8.31
CA TYR A 22 1.70 5.52 -8.15
C TYR A 22 1.17 5.68 -6.72
N GLU A 23 1.98 5.47 -5.69
CA GLU A 23 1.59 5.75 -4.30
C GLU A 23 1.28 7.24 -4.10
N HIS A 24 2.10 8.14 -4.65
CA HIS A 24 1.82 9.57 -4.61
C HIS A 24 0.51 9.93 -5.32
N HIS A 25 0.24 9.33 -6.48
CA HIS A 25 -1.05 9.50 -7.17
C HIS A 25 -2.21 8.95 -6.34
N ALA A 26 -2.05 7.79 -5.71
CA ALA A 26 -3.08 7.19 -4.87
C ALA A 26 -3.40 8.09 -3.65
N ASN A 27 -2.37 8.56 -2.95
CA ASN A 27 -2.50 9.51 -1.84
C ASN A 27 -3.18 10.81 -2.28
N PHE A 28 -2.78 11.35 -3.43
CA PHE A 28 -3.42 12.53 -4.01
C PHE A 28 -4.91 12.29 -4.24
N HIS A 29 -5.29 11.18 -4.89
CA HIS A 29 -6.69 10.85 -5.13
C HIS A 29 -7.48 10.59 -3.85
N GLU A 30 -6.86 10.03 -2.81
CA GLU A 30 -7.46 9.85 -1.48
C GLU A 30 -7.83 11.20 -0.84
N ILE A 31 -6.95 12.20 -0.90
CA ILE A 31 -7.21 13.55 -0.38
C ILE A 31 -8.45 14.17 -1.04
N PHE A 32 -8.67 13.90 -2.33
CA PHE A 32 -9.85 14.37 -3.08
C PHE A 32 -11.07 13.44 -2.96
N GLY A 33 -11.04 12.45 -2.07
CA GLY A 33 -12.15 11.50 -1.88
C GLY A 33 -12.40 10.56 -3.05
N LYS A 34 -11.49 10.49 -4.04
CA LYS A 34 -11.59 9.62 -5.21
C LYS A 34 -11.03 8.23 -4.86
N ILE A 35 -11.74 7.53 -3.98
CA ILE A 35 -11.28 6.26 -3.39
C ILE A 35 -11.05 5.18 -4.45
N ASP A 36 -11.93 5.03 -5.43
CA ASP A 36 -11.77 4.00 -6.46
C ASP A 36 -10.55 4.25 -7.36
N ALA A 37 -10.23 5.53 -7.64
CA ALA A 37 -9.01 5.89 -8.36
C ALA A 37 -7.76 5.60 -7.52
N ALA A 38 -7.79 5.89 -6.21
CA ALA A 38 -6.68 5.56 -5.31
C ALA A 38 -6.43 4.04 -5.25
N LEU A 39 -7.49 3.23 -5.18
CA LEU A 39 -7.39 1.77 -5.22
C LEU A 39 -6.75 1.24 -6.51
N ASP A 40 -7.11 1.80 -7.67
CA ASP A 40 -6.52 1.42 -8.95
C ASP A 40 -5.00 1.68 -8.96
N TYR A 41 -4.55 2.82 -8.43
CA TYR A 41 -3.12 3.15 -8.34
C TYR A 41 -2.36 2.27 -7.35
N TYR A 42 -2.94 1.96 -6.18
CA TYR A 42 -2.33 1.02 -5.23
C TYR A 42 -2.18 -0.39 -5.84
N ASN A 43 -3.20 -0.87 -6.56
CA ASN A 43 -3.13 -2.17 -7.25
C ASN A 43 -2.10 -2.17 -8.38
N LYS A 44 -1.92 -1.05 -9.10
CA LYS A 44 -0.87 -0.91 -10.12
C LYS A 44 0.53 -0.97 -9.52
N CYS A 45 0.78 -0.30 -8.39
CA CYS A 45 2.05 -0.45 -7.68
C CYS A 45 2.27 -1.93 -7.29
N LEU A 46 1.31 -2.57 -6.62
CA LEU A 46 1.45 -3.98 -6.20
C LEU A 46 1.70 -4.93 -7.37
N ASN A 47 1.06 -4.73 -8.50
CA ASN A 47 1.29 -5.56 -9.69
C ASN A 47 2.72 -5.41 -10.21
N ILE A 48 3.30 -4.22 -10.15
CA ILE A 48 4.70 -3.99 -10.55
C ILE A 48 5.64 -4.65 -9.54
N ASP A 49 5.39 -4.52 -8.26
CA ASP A 49 6.23 -5.11 -7.22
C ASP A 49 6.18 -6.65 -7.25
N ARG A 50 5.02 -7.25 -7.58
CA ARG A 50 4.86 -8.70 -7.78
C ARG A 50 5.61 -9.25 -8.99
N LEU A 51 5.88 -8.43 -10.01
CA LEU A 51 6.64 -8.86 -11.18
C LEU A 51 8.13 -9.04 -10.85
N HIS A 52 8.59 -8.53 -9.70
CA HIS A 52 9.98 -8.60 -9.29
C HIS A 52 10.10 -9.04 -7.83
N THR A 53 10.38 -10.33 -7.64
CA THR A 53 10.57 -10.99 -6.33
C THR A 53 11.58 -10.28 -5.41
N VAL A 54 12.53 -9.53 -5.97
CA VAL A 54 13.52 -8.73 -5.22
C VAL A 54 12.85 -7.60 -4.41
N TYR A 55 11.70 -7.10 -4.84
CA TYR A 55 10.98 -5.99 -4.20
C TYR A 55 9.73 -6.42 -3.43
N GLU A 56 9.35 -7.71 -3.46
CA GLU A 56 8.20 -8.23 -2.70
C GLU A 56 8.30 -7.94 -1.20
N ASN A 57 9.53 -7.87 -0.69
CA ASN A 57 9.80 -7.53 0.70
C ASN A 57 10.32 -6.08 0.85
N HIS A 58 9.92 -5.14 0.00
CA HIS A 58 10.32 -3.75 0.15
C HIS A 58 9.40 -3.01 1.14
N PRO A 59 9.92 -2.06 1.95
CA PRO A 59 9.08 -1.28 2.88
C PRO A 59 7.91 -0.53 2.22
N THR A 60 8.04 -0.15 0.94
CA THR A 60 6.96 0.49 0.17
C THR A 60 5.78 -0.47 -0.02
N VAL A 61 6.03 -1.74 -0.36
CA VAL A 61 4.97 -2.76 -0.50
C VAL A 61 4.18 -2.92 0.80
N ALA A 62 4.87 -2.92 1.94
CA ALA A 62 4.21 -2.95 3.24
C ALA A 62 3.33 -1.70 3.48
N LEU A 63 3.77 -0.53 3.02
CA LEU A 63 2.99 0.70 3.11
C LEU A 63 1.75 0.63 2.20
N THR A 64 1.91 0.18 0.96
CA THR A 64 0.81 -0.01 0.01
C THR A 64 -0.27 -0.92 0.59
N TYR A 65 0.11 -2.05 1.21
CA TYR A 65 -0.83 -2.95 1.86
C TYR A 65 -1.53 -2.31 3.08
N SER A 66 -0.83 -1.50 3.89
CA SER A 66 -1.49 -0.73 4.97
C SER A 66 -2.57 0.22 4.41
N ASN A 67 -2.28 0.91 3.32
CA ASN A 67 -3.21 1.88 2.75
C ASN A 67 -4.45 1.18 2.14
N LEU A 68 -4.25 0.06 1.45
CA LEU A 68 -5.36 -0.78 0.99
C LEU A 68 -6.23 -1.25 2.16
N ALA A 69 -5.62 -1.72 3.24
CA ALA A 69 -6.36 -2.16 4.42
C ALA A 69 -7.24 -1.06 5.01
N VAL A 70 -6.70 0.16 5.18
CA VAL A 70 -7.45 1.33 5.65
C VAL A 70 -8.61 1.68 4.72
N VAL A 71 -8.40 1.63 3.40
CA VAL A 71 -9.47 1.90 2.43
C VAL A 71 -10.58 0.86 2.54
N HIS A 72 -10.25 -0.43 2.70
CA HIS A 72 -11.23 -1.49 2.86
C HIS A 72 -11.98 -1.41 4.20
N GLU A 73 -11.30 -1.02 5.28
CA GLU A 73 -11.89 -0.72 6.59
C GLU A 73 -12.94 0.40 6.49
N ARG A 74 -12.60 1.52 5.82
CA ARG A 74 -13.55 2.62 5.56
C ARG A 74 -14.77 2.18 4.73
N ARG A 75 -14.64 1.13 3.92
CA ARG A 75 -15.74 0.52 3.13
C ARG A 75 -16.49 -0.57 3.89
N ARG A 76 -16.20 -0.80 5.18
CA ARG A 76 -16.74 -1.89 6.01
C ARG A 76 -16.48 -3.29 5.43
N LYS A 77 -15.41 -3.44 4.67
CA LYS A 77 -14.94 -4.70 4.08
C LYS A 77 -13.85 -5.30 4.97
N PHE A 78 -14.24 -5.75 6.16
CA PHE A 78 -13.30 -6.13 7.21
C PHE A 78 -12.50 -7.39 6.85
N SER A 79 -13.11 -8.36 6.16
CA SER A 79 -12.40 -9.54 5.63
C SER A 79 -11.19 -9.16 4.77
N GLU A 80 -11.40 -8.27 3.79
CA GLU A 80 -10.34 -7.84 2.88
C GLU A 80 -9.31 -6.96 3.60
N ALA A 81 -9.75 -6.09 4.51
CA ALA A 81 -8.84 -5.26 5.31
C ALA A 81 -7.91 -6.12 6.18
N LEU A 82 -8.43 -7.19 6.78
CA LEU A 82 -7.66 -8.12 7.59
C LEU A 82 -6.60 -8.84 6.76
N GLU A 83 -6.94 -9.30 5.55
CA GLU A 83 -5.99 -9.94 4.64
C GLU A 83 -4.83 -8.99 4.28
N TYR A 84 -5.12 -7.73 3.98
CA TYR A 84 -4.10 -6.75 3.64
C TYR A 84 -3.22 -6.37 4.83
N TYR A 85 -3.78 -6.19 6.03
CA TYR A 85 -2.98 -5.96 7.23
C TYR A 85 -2.07 -7.15 7.56
N GLN A 86 -2.51 -8.40 7.31
CA GLN A 86 -1.69 -9.58 7.50
C GLN A 86 -0.51 -9.61 6.52
N LYS A 87 -0.75 -9.38 5.22
CA LYS A 87 0.34 -9.31 4.21
C LYS A 87 1.37 -8.24 4.54
N ARG A 88 0.92 -7.11 5.06
CA ARG A 88 1.79 -6.03 5.53
C ARG A 88 2.67 -6.46 6.71
N LEU A 89 2.13 -7.22 7.66
CA LEU A 89 2.92 -7.77 8.78
C LEU A 89 3.95 -8.77 8.28
N ASP A 90 3.56 -9.69 7.41
CA ASP A 90 4.44 -10.73 6.89
C ASP A 90 5.68 -10.11 6.22
N ILE A 91 5.48 -9.06 5.44
CA ILE A 91 6.59 -8.29 4.84
C ILE A 91 7.40 -7.54 5.91
N THR A 92 6.74 -6.91 6.88
CA THR A 92 7.44 -6.17 7.94
C THR A 92 8.36 -7.09 8.75
N TYR A 93 7.90 -8.30 9.09
CA TYR A 93 8.71 -9.30 9.80
C TYR A 93 9.89 -9.82 8.97
N LYS A 94 9.72 -9.95 7.65
CA LYS A 94 10.81 -10.36 6.74
C LYS A 94 11.88 -9.27 6.58
N ILE A 95 11.50 -8.00 6.59
CA ILE A 95 12.42 -6.87 6.41
C ILE A 95 13.24 -6.61 7.66
N LEU A 96 12.55 -6.44 8.80
CA LEU A 96 13.20 -6.10 10.07
C LEU A 96 12.43 -6.76 11.22
N PRO A 97 12.96 -7.87 11.79
CA PRO A 97 12.36 -8.54 12.95
C PRO A 97 12.21 -7.66 14.20
N THR A 98 12.86 -6.49 14.24
CA THR A 98 13.01 -5.63 15.43
C THR A 98 12.26 -4.30 15.37
N MET A 99 11.42 -4.05 14.36
CA MET A 99 10.67 -2.79 14.20
C MET A 99 9.43 -2.69 15.11
N GLY A 100 9.63 -2.40 16.40
CA GLY A 100 8.56 -2.30 17.41
C GLY A 100 7.40 -1.35 17.05
N PRO A 101 7.61 -0.05 16.77
CA PRO A 101 6.50 0.90 16.66
C PRO A 101 5.60 0.70 15.44
N LYS A 102 6.18 0.34 14.28
CA LYS A 102 5.40 0.13 13.05
C LYS A 102 4.62 -1.18 13.12
N VAL A 103 5.23 -2.28 13.60
CA VAL A 103 4.55 -3.57 13.79
C VAL A 103 3.40 -3.41 14.78
N GLN A 104 3.66 -2.78 15.93
CA GLN A 104 2.65 -2.54 16.96
C GLN A 104 1.43 -1.78 16.41
N ARG A 105 1.65 -0.79 15.53
CA ARG A 105 0.54 -0.05 14.93
C ARG A 105 -0.36 -0.94 14.07
N THR A 106 0.19 -1.85 13.26
CA THR A 106 -0.66 -2.77 12.48
C THR A 106 -1.26 -3.88 13.33
N GLU A 107 -0.56 -4.38 14.35
CA GLU A 107 -1.16 -5.31 15.32
C GLU A 107 -2.36 -4.68 16.05
N ASN A 108 -2.25 -3.40 16.43
CA ASN A 108 -3.35 -2.65 17.02
C ASN A 108 -4.52 -2.51 16.03
N ASN A 109 -4.25 -2.16 14.77
CA ASN A 109 -5.29 -2.08 13.75
C ASN A 109 -5.98 -3.44 13.54
N LEU A 110 -5.23 -4.55 13.48
CA LEU A 110 -5.79 -5.90 13.39
C LEU A 110 -6.66 -6.25 14.59
N LYS A 111 -6.23 -5.88 15.81
CA LYS A 111 -7.00 -6.12 17.03
C LYS A 111 -8.32 -5.35 17.01
N CYS A 112 -8.30 -4.06 16.65
CA CYS A 112 -9.52 -3.27 16.49
C CYS A 112 -10.45 -3.89 15.45
N LEU A 113 -9.89 -4.31 14.31
CA LEU A 113 -10.67 -4.85 13.21
C LEU A 113 -11.33 -6.20 13.56
N ARG A 114 -10.64 -7.08 14.29
CA ARG A 114 -11.23 -8.34 14.79
C ARG A 114 -12.36 -8.08 15.78
N LEU A 115 -12.20 -7.10 16.68
CA LEU A 115 -13.27 -6.71 17.60
C LEU A 115 -14.49 -6.14 16.86
N GLU A 116 -14.31 -5.37 15.77
CA GLU A 116 -15.43 -4.90 14.97
C GLU A 116 -16.15 -6.02 14.22
N MET A 117 -15.45 -7.06 13.81
CA MET A 117 -16.05 -8.26 13.20
C MET A 117 -16.82 -9.11 14.22
N GLU A 118 -16.39 -9.15 15.49
CA GLU A 118 -17.09 -9.87 16.57
C GLU A 118 -18.36 -9.15 17.06
N ASN A 119 -18.46 -7.84 16.81
CA ASN A 119 -19.59 -6.99 17.21
C ASN A 119 -20.65 -6.80 16.10
N GLN A 120 -20.57 -7.56 15.00
CA GLN A 120 -21.52 -7.58 13.88
C GLN A 120 -22.30 -8.89 13.86
#